data_AF-A0A7J9I7D7-F1
#
_entry.id   AF-A0A7J9I7D7-F1
#
_cell.length_a   1.000
_cell.length_b   1.000
_cell.length_c   1.000
_cell.angle_alpha   90.00
_cell.angle_beta   90.00
_cell.angle_gamma   90.00
#
_symmetry.space_group_name_H-M   'P 1'
#
loop_
_entity.id
_entity.type
_entity.pdbx_description
1 polymer ?
#
loop_
_entity_poly.entity_id
_entity_poly.type
_entity_poly.pdbx_seq_one_letter_code
_entity_poly.pdbx_strand_id
1 'polypeptide(L)'
;MERGFLDKVEDNAAIRIWSEKIQQEKGDSLAEGYVPELWDFTHISMTQNNLKELKDIWDQWDDEIRQLFYSNYGELPYLFDIKVGKHLFRALTQYWNPTYSCFSFGRVDLVPTVEGYTTLLRCPKIQVDKAYSRAANVSTFLKKLMNITGMSEQWVAARIKQKGDNKCIPWKNLRDLILAHPDVKKRIDVFALNIYGLVVFPKALGHVDEAVSDLFDRLDKRVTPVPAILAETFRSLSMCRRAGEGRFIGCAQLLLAWFHSHFWKVEKVSYRVFSENYSPLKELVATPRRDDVSEEKWMAILQNLQEEDVE
;
A
#
# COMPACT_ATOMS: atom_id res chain seq x y z
N MET A 1 -28.73 -10.76 -10.80
CA MET A 1 -27.39 -10.47 -10.24
C MET A 1 -26.34 -11.46 -10.74
N GLU A 2 -26.68 -12.74 -10.95
CA GLU A 2 -25.77 -13.75 -11.52
C GLU A 2 -25.34 -13.53 -12.98
N ARG A 3 -26.23 -13.02 -13.85
CA ARG A 3 -25.92 -12.82 -15.29
C ARG A 3 -24.81 -11.80 -15.56
N GLY A 4 -24.74 -10.71 -14.80
CA GLY A 4 -23.68 -9.70 -14.97
C GLY A 4 -22.32 -10.10 -14.39
N PHE A 5 -22.28 -11.15 -13.55
CA PHE A 5 -21.03 -11.74 -13.07
C PHE A 5 -20.49 -12.76 -14.08
N LEU A 6 -21.37 -13.57 -14.68
CA LEU A 6 -21.00 -14.53 -15.73
C LEU A 6 -20.46 -13.84 -16.99
N ASP A 7 -21.07 -12.75 -17.45
CA ASP A 7 -20.56 -11.98 -18.60
C ASP A 7 -19.13 -11.43 -18.34
N LYS A 8 -18.85 -10.94 -17.12
CA LYS A 8 -17.51 -10.46 -16.74
C LYS A 8 -16.47 -11.58 -16.65
N VAL A 9 -16.88 -12.78 -16.28
CA VAL A 9 -15.99 -13.96 -16.19
C VAL A 9 -15.65 -14.48 -17.60
N GLU A 10 -16.60 -14.47 -18.52
CA GLU A 10 -16.35 -14.81 -19.93
C GLU A 10 -15.41 -13.80 -20.61
N ASP A 11 -15.60 -12.50 -20.37
CA ASP A 11 -14.70 -11.45 -20.85
C ASP A 11 -13.27 -11.63 -20.29
N ASN A 12 -13.13 -11.98 -19.01
CA ASN A 12 -11.82 -12.24 -18.40
C ASN A 12 -11.13 -13.47 -19.00
N ALA A 13 -11.87 -14.53 -19.32
CA ALA A 13 -11.32 -15.72 -19.98
C ALA A 13 -10.84 -15.39 -21.40
N ALA A 14 -11.62 -14.60 -22.15
CA ALA A 14 -11.24 -14.14 -23.48
C ALA A 14 -9.99 -13.24 -23.46
N ILE A 15 -9.91 -12.31 -22.50
CA ILE A 15 -8.73 -11.45 -22.28
C ILE A 15 -7.51 -12.29 -21.92
N ARG A 16 -7.65 -13.30 -21.06
CA ARG A 16 -6.55 -14.20 -20.69
C ARG A 16 -6.03 -14.97 -21.89
N ILE A 17 -6.93 -15.61 -22.66
CA ILE A 17 -6.56 -16.36 -23.88
C ILE A 17 -5.89 -15.42 -24.90
N TRP A 18 -6.42 -14.21 -25.07
CA TRP A 18 -5.82 -13.21 -25.95
C TRP A 18 -4.42 -12.81 -25.49
N SER A 19 -4.22 -12.56 -24.19
CA SER A 19 -2.92 -12.20 -23.62
C SER A 19 -1.90 -13.32 -23.79
N GLU A 20 -2.26 -14.56 -23.45
CA GLU A 20 -1.42 -15.76 -23.61
C GLU A 20 -1.01 -15.94 -25.08
N LYS A 21 -1.98 -15.85 -26.00
CA LYS A 21 -1.72 -15.98 -27.44
C LYS A 21 -0.80 -14.88 -27.95
N ILE A 22 -1.02 -13.63 -27.56
CA ILE A 22 -0.18 -12.51 -27.98
C ILE A 22 1.24 -12.66 -27.43
N GLN A 23 1.42 -13.12 -26.19
CA GLN A 23 2.75 -13.38 -25.63
C GLN A 23 3.47 -14.52 -26.35
N GLN A 24 2.74 -15.58 -26.76
CA GLN A 24 3.30 -16.65 -27.59
C GLN A 24 3.70 -16.17 -28.98
N GLU A 25 2.89 -15.31 -29.62
CA GLU A 25 3.13 -14.81 -30.97
C GLU A 25 4.23 -13.74 -31.02
N LYS A 26 4.25 -12.82 -30.06
CA LYS A 26 5.15 -11.66 -30.04
C LYS A 26 6.41 -11.87 -29.20
N GLY A 27 6.47 -12.99 -28.47
CA GLY A 27 7.52 -13.25 -27.50
C GLY A 27 7.37 -12.40 -26.23
N ASP A 28 8.36 -12.53 -25.36
CA ASP A 28 8.42 -11.78 -24.12
C ASP A 28 8.89 -10.33 -24.35
N SER A 29 8.62 -9.45 -23.39
CA SER A 29 9.13 -8.08 -23.33
C SER A 29 10.65 -8.01 -23.14
N LEU A 30 11.30 -9.16 -22.90
CA LEU A 30 12.72 -9.30 -22.61
C LEU A 30 13.48 -9.89 -23.80
N ALA A 31 14.78 -9.61 -23.84
CA ALA A 31 15.65 -10.14 -24.88
C ALA A 31 15.67 -11.68 -24.86
N GLU A 32 15.68 -12.30 -26.04
CA GLU A 32 15.77 -13.74 -26.19
C GLU A 32 17.02 -14.28 -25.47
N GLY A 33 16.84 -15.31 -24.61
CA GLY A 33 17.90 -15.86 -23.76
C GLY A 33 18.14 -15.11 -22.45
N TYR A 34 17.33 -14.10 -22.10
CA TYR A 34 17.41 -13.43 -20.81
C TYR A 34 17.10 -14.39 -19.65
N VAL A 35 18.05 -14.53 -18.73
CA VAL A 35 17.89 -15.28 -17.48
C VAL A 35 17.79 -14.26 -16.34
N PRO A 36 16.65 -14.18 -15.62
CA PRO A 36 16.55 -13.31 -14.46
C PRO A 36 17.58 -13.69 -13.38
N GLU A 37 18.45 -12.75 -13.01
CA GLU A 37 19.36 -12.89 -11.87
C GLU A 37 18.56 -12.77 -10.57
N LEU A 38 17.86 -13.84 -10.18
CA LEU A 38 17.08 -13.87 -8.94
C LEU A 38 17.85 -14.47 -7.74
N TRP A 39 19.02 -15.06 -7.99
CA TRP A 39 19.62 -16.08 -7.12
C TRP A 39 20.49 -15.54 -5.98
N ASP A 40 20.76 -14.24 -5.94
CA ASP A 40 21.47 -13.63 -4.80
C ASP A 40 20.48 -13.17 -3.73
N PHE A 41 20.75 -13.61 -2.49
CA PHE A 41 20.02 -13.18 -1.31
C PHE A 41 20.16 -11.67 -1.13
N THR A 42 19.03 -10.95 -1.10
CA THR A 42 18.98 -9.50 -0.97
C THR A 42 18.60 -9.10 0.45
N HIS A 43 19.41 -8.26 1.09
CA HIS A 43 19.11 -7.77 2.43
C HIS A 43 18.21 -6.53 2.40
N ILE A 44 16.89 -6.76 2.35
CA ILE A 44 15.88 -5.69 2.40
C ILE A 44 15.44 -5.47 3.84
N SER A 45 15.71 -4.27 4.34
CA SER A 45 15.26 -3.81 5.65
C SER A 45 13.86 -3.17 5.58
N MET A 46 13.12 -3.32 6.66
CA MET A 46 11.75 -2.82 6.80
C MET A 46 11.66 -1.97 8.07
N THR A 47 12.45 -0.90 8.13
CA THR A 47 12.38 0.04 9.25
C THR A 47 11.10 0.86 9.13
N GLN A 48 10.16 0.66 10.04
CA GLN A 48 8.86 1.32 10.07
C GLN A 48 8.76 2.37 11.18
N ASN A 49 7.77 3.24 11.07
CA ASN A 49 7.38 4.14 12.15
C ASN A 49 6.75 3.36 13.30
N ASN A 50 6.93 3.84 14.53
CA ASN A 50 6.12 3.36 15.65
C ASN A 50 4.72 3.96 15.53
N LEU A 51 3.72 3.10 15.34
CA LEU A 51 2.32 3.49 15.11
C LEU A 51 1.48 3.53 16.40
N LYS A 52 2.07 3.18 17.55
CA LYS A 52 1.34 3.06 18.83
C LYS A 52 0.53 4.31 19.17
N GLU A 53 1.16 5.48 19.14
CA GLU A 53 0.46 6.72 19.50
C GLU A 53 -0.67 7.08 18.49
N LEU A 54 -0.50 6.79 17.20
CA LEU A 54 -1.57 7.00 16.21
C LEU A 54 -2.74 6.05 16.46
N LYS A 55 -2.44 4.80 16.81
CA LYS A 55 -3.45 3.82 17.19
C LYS A 55 -4.18 4.23 18.48
N ASP A 56 -3.45 4.67 19.50
CA ASP A 56 -4.04 5.13 20.76
C ASP A 56 -5.01 6.30 20.54
N ILE A 57 -4.70 7.21 19.60
CA ILE A 57 -5.61 8.29 19.18
C ILE A 57 -6.86 7.73 18.50
N TRP A 58 -6.70 6.79 17.56
CA TRP A 58 -7.82 6.15 16.88
C TRP A 58 -8.75 5.41 17.85
N ASP A 59 -8.17 4.72 18.84
CA ASP A 59 -8.89 3.94 19.83
C ASP A 59 -9.74 4.83 20.77
N GLN A 60 -9.36 6.11 20.95
CA GLN A 60 -10.10 7.10 21.74
C GLN A 60 -11.24 7.79 20.99
N TRP A 61 -11.28 7.72 19.65
CA TRP A 61 -12.36 8.34 18.89
C TRP A 61 -13.67 7.58 19.03
N ASP A 62 -14.76 8.31 19.20
CA ASP A 62 -16.11 7.75 19.18
C ASP A 62 -16.50 7.27 17.77
N ASP A 63 -17.62 6.54 17.71
CA ASP A 63 -18.09 5.95 16.47
C ASP A 63 -18.49 7.01 15.43
N GLU A 64 -18.97 8.19 15.85
CA GLU A 64 -19.36 9.27 14.93
C GLU A 64 -18.15 9.80 14.16
N ILE A 65 -17.05 10.11 14.87
CA ILE A 65 -15.79 10.56 14.28
C ILE A 65 -15.18 9.46 13.40
N ARG A 66 -15.24 8.20 13.84
CA ARG A 66 -14.77 7.06 13.04
C ARG A 66 -15.57 6.89 11.75
N GLN A 67 -16.89 7.01 11.79
CA GLN A 67 -17.74 6.95 10.59
C GLN A 67 -17.42 8.10 9.63
N LEU A 68 -17.20 9.31 10.15
CA LEU A 68 -16.72 10.42 9.34
C LEU A 68 -15.38 10.10 8.69
N PHE A 69 -14.44 9.50 9.42
CA PHE A 69 -13.17 9.07 8.83
C PHE A 69 -13.37 8.05 7.70
N TYR A 70 -14.10 6.95 7.96
CA TYR A 70 -14.34 5.89 6.98
C TYR A 70 -15.00 6.43 5.70
N SER A 71 -15.98 7.32 5.84
CA SER A 71 -16.65 7.94 4.68
C SER A 71 -15.71 8.78 3.82
N ASN A 72 -14.63 9.32 4.38
CA ASN A 72 -13.67 10.16 3.66
C ASN A 72 -12.47 9.38 3.11
N TYR A 73 -11.93 8.45 3.89
CA TYR A 73 -10.59 7.89 3.69
C TYR A 73 -10.56 6.37 3.66
N GLY A 74 -11.72 5.71 3.76
CA GLY A 74 -11.82 4.26 3.71
C GLY A 74 -11.21 3.59 4.93
N GLU A 75 -10.73 2.37 4.73
CA GLU A 75 -10.40 1.40 5.78
C GLU A 75 -8.95 1.47 6.28
N LEU A 76 -8.25 2.57 5.98
CA LEU A 76 -6.86 2.83 6.38
C LEU A 76 -6.52 2.57 7.86
N PRO A 77 -7.39 2.79 8.87
CA PRO A 77 -7.03 2.57 10.27
C PRO A 77 -6.73 1.10 10.59
N TYR A 78 -7.29 0.13 9.85
CA TYR A 78 -6.95 -1.28 10.05
C TYR A 78 -5.48 -1.60 9.77
N LEU A 79 -4.77 -0.75 9.04
CA LEU A 79 -3.32 -0.89 8.82
C LEU A 79 -2.51 -0.83 10.13
N PHE A 80 -3.05 -0.23 11.20
CA PHE A 80 -2.35 -0.20 12.50
C PHE A 80 -2.26 -1.56 13.16
N ASP A 81 -3.24 -2.43 12.90
CA ASP A 81 -3.35 -3.75 13.51
C ASP A 81 -2.70 -4.86 12.66
N ILE A 82 -2.35 -4.55 11.41
CA ILE A 82 -1.62 -5.47 10.54
C ILE A 82 -0.16 -5.52 10.99
N LYS A 83 0.18 -6.58 11.72
CA LYS A 83 1.57 -6.91 12.07
C LYS A 83 2.38 -7.26 10.83
N VAL A 84 3.50 -6.60 10.61
CA VAL A 84 4.32 -6.93 9.46
C VAL A 84 5.34 -8.01 9.85
N GLY A 85 5.06 -9.26 9.49
CA GLY A 85 5.91 -10.40 9.80
C GLY A 85 7.27 -10.27 9.12
N LYS A 86 8.32 -9.99 9.90
CA LYS A 86 9.66 -9.68 9.37
C LYS A 86 10.22 -10.80 8.49
N HIS A 87 10.06 -12.05 8.92
CA HIS A 87 10.55 -13.22 8.20
C HIS A 87 9.79 -13.45 6.88
N LEU A 88 8.45 -13.39 6.93
CA LEU A 88 7.62 -13.48 5.74
C LEU A 88 7.94 -12.36 4.74
N PHE A 89 8.02 -11.11 5.21
CA PHE A 89 8.34 -9.98 4.34
C PHE A 89 9.69 -10.17 3.64
N ARG A 90 10.74 -10.52 4.40
CA ARG A 90 12.07 -10.75 3.82
C ARG A 90 12.05 -11.87 2.79
N ALA A 91 11.42 -13.00 3.11
CA ALA A 91 11.28 -14.13 2.20
C ALA A 91 10.52 -13.73 0.93
N LEU A 92 9.35 -13.11 1.06
CA LEU A 92 8.54 -12.60 -0.04
C LEU A 92 9.35 -11.69 -0.97
N THR A 93 10.11 -10.75 -0.42
CA THR A 93 10.88 -9.81 -1.24
C THR A 93 12.00 -10.45 -2.04
N GLN A 94 12.50 -11.65 -1.67
CA GLN A 94 13.49 -12.37 -2.48
C GLN A 94 12.92 -12.78 -3.85
N TYR A 95 11.61 -12.99 -3.94
CA TYR A 95 10.95 -13.40 -5.18
C TYR A 95 10.52 -12.22 -6.05
N TRP A 96 10.77 -10.97 -5.63
CA TRP A 96 10.53 -9.83 -6.52
C TRP A 96 11.51 -9.86 -7.69
N ASN A 97 10.95 -9.92 -8.89
CA ASN A 97 11.65 -9.87 -10.15
C ASN A 97 11.63 -8.43 -10.69
N PRO A 98 12.74 -7.68 -10.59
CA PRO A 98 12.79 -6.27 -10.99
C PRO A 98 12.71 -6.07 -12.51
N THR A 99 12.77 -7.13 -13.29
CA THR A 99 12.72 -7.09 -14.75
C THR A 99 11.29 -7.19 -15.25
N TYR A 100 10.49 -8.09 -14.67
CA TYR A 100 9.07 -8.19 -14.95
C TYR A 100 8.20 -7.30 -14.06
N SER A 101 8.74 -6.76 -12.97
CA SER A 101 7.99 -6.03 -11.94
C SER A 101 6.83 -6.84 -11.35
N CYS A 102 7.10 -8.12 -11.07
CA CYS A 102 6.21 -9.05 -10.40
C CYS A 102 6.97 -9.90 -9.39
N PHE A 103 6.26 -10.67 -8.56
CA PHE A 103 6.81 -11.75 -7.77
C PHE A 103 6.78 -13.05 -8.57
N SER A 104 7.94 -13.69 -8.71
CA SER A 104 8.08 -14.96 -9.46
C SER A 104 8.38 -16.11 -8.50
N PHE A 105 7.41 -16.99 -8.31
CA PHE A 105 7.47 -18.18 -7.46
C PHE A 105 7.53 -19.44 -8.32
N GLY A 106 8.70 -19.76 -8.86
CA GLY A 106 8.86 -20.92 -9.74
C GLY A 106 8.05 -20.77 -11.03
N ARG A 107 6.86 -21.38 -11.09
CA ARG A 107 5.94 -21.33 -12.25
C ARG A 107 4.82 -20.29 -12.11
N VAL A 108 4.72 -19.64 -10.97
CA VAL A 108 3.64 -18.70 -10.68
C VAL A 108 4.19 -17.28 -10.59
N ASP A 109 3.67 -16.39 -11.43
CA ASP A 109 3.94 -14.96 -11.35
C ASP A 109 2.73 -14.23 -10.77
N LEU A 110 2.97 -13.35 -9.79
CA LEU A 110 1.93 -12.53 -9.18
C LEU A 110 2.35 -11.08 -9.01
N VAL A 111 1.41 -10.18 -9.15
CA VAL A 111 1.66 -8.75 -9.03
C VAL A 111 0.50 -8.06 -8.33
N PRO A 112 0.76 -7.14 -7.37
CA PRO A 112 -0.26 -6.28 -6.81
C PRO A 112 -0.97 -5.46 -7.91
N THR A 113 -2.31 -5.52 -7.97
CA THR A 113 -3.10 -4.84 -9.01
C THR A 113 -3.86 -3.63 -8.47
N VAL A 114 -4.32 -2.78 -9.38
CA VAL A 114 -5.16 -1.62 -9.04
C VAL A 114 -6.47 -2.08 -8.39
N GLU A 115 -7.07 -3.13 -8.93
CA GLU A 115 -8.31 -3.74 -8.44
C GLU A 115 -8.12 -4.32 -7.04
N GLY A 116 -7.02 -5.04 -6.81
CA GLY A 116 -6.68 -5.61 -5.50
C GLY A 116 -6.52 -4.52 -4.45
N TYR A 117 -5.68 -3.50 -4.71
CA TYR A 117 -5.44 -2.43 -3.75
C TYR A 117 -6.64 -1.49 -3.57
N THR A 118 -7.45 -1.28 -4.62
CA THR A 118 -8.72 -0.53 -4.49
C THR A 118 -9.66 -1.25 -3.55
N THR A 119 -9.73 -2.59 -3.63
CA THR A 119 -10.59 -3.37 -2.74
C THR A 119 -10.03 -3.47 -1.32
N LEU A 120 -8.71 -3.52 -1.13
CA LEU A 120 -8.11 -3.46 0.21
C LEU A 120 -8.42 -2.13 0.91
N LEU A 121 -8.32 -1.00 0.20
CA LEU A 121 -8.45 0.33 0.81
C LEU A 121 -9.91 0.76 1.03
N ARG A 122 -10.85 0.33 0.18
CA ARG A 122 -12.29 0.67 0.22
C ARG A 122 -12.56 2.15 0.48
N CYS A 123 -11.95 3.03 -0.30
CA CYS A 123 -12.15 4.48 -0.18
C CYS A 123 -13.42 4.93 -0.94
N PRO A 124 -14.53 5.29 -0.25
CA PRO A 124 -15.82 5.50 -0.93
C PRO A 124 -15.88 6.73 -1.84
N LYS A 125 -15.05 7.75 -1.56
CA LYS A 125 -15.05 9.03 -2.28
C LYS A 125 -14.20 9.04 -3.55
N ILE A 126 -13.50 7.95 -3.83
CA ILE A 126 -12.49 7.91 -4.88
C ILE A 126 -13.10 7.38 -6.18
N GLN A 127 -12.77 8.06 -7.28
CA GLN A 127 -13.08 7.61 -8.63
C GLN A 127 -11.91 6.75 -9.13
N VAL A 128 -12.18 5.47 -9.43
CA VAL A 128 -11.16 4.48 -9.82
C VAL A 128 -10.46 4.86 -11.13
N ASP A 129 -11.18 5.54 -12.03
CA ASP A 129 -10.70 6.02 -13.33
C ASP A 129 -9.84 7.28 -13.24
N LYS A 130 -9.77 7.94 -12.07
CA LYS A 130 -9.04 9.19 -11.88
C LYS A 130 -7.71 8.97 -11.17
N ALA A 131 -6.71 8.54 -11.92
CA ALA A 131 -5.36 8.33 -11.41
C ALA A 131 -4.67 9.63 -10.97
N TYR A 132 -3.80 9.53 -9.97
CA TYR A 132 -2.95 10.64 -9.56
C TYR A 132 -1.97 11.02 -10.68
N SER A 133 -1.97 12.29 -11.03
CA SER A 133 -0.95 12.91 -11.88
C SER A 133 -0.44 14.18 -11.21
N ARG A 134 0.88 14.36 -11.22
CA ARG A 134 1.50 15.58 -10.70
C ARG A 134 1.12 16.74 -11.61
N ALA A 135 0.43 17.74 -11.07
CA ALA A 135 0.02 18.91 -11.84
C ALA A 135 1.20 19.84 -12.14
N ALA A 136 1.13 20.63 -13.22
CA ALA A 136 2.15 21.62 -13.55
C ALA A 136 2.17 22.82 -12.57
N ASN A 137 1.02 23.17 -11.98
CA ASN A 137 0.86 24.28 -11.04
C ASN A 137 0.46 23.77 -9.65
N VAL A 138 1.34 23.00 -9.01
CA VAL A 138 1.08 22.51 -7.65
C VAL A 138 1.21 23.66 -6.66
N SER A 139 0.23 23.84 -5.78
CA SER A 139 0.32 24.72 -4.62
C SER A 139 1.59 24.41 -3.81
N THR A 140 2.21 25.38 -3.14
CA THR A 140 3.42 25.13 -2.36
C THR A 140 3.14 24.19 -1.17
N PHE A 141 4.15 23.46 -0.68
CA PHE A 141 4.03 22.63 0.53
C PHE A 141 3.36 23.37 1.69
N LEU A 142 3.80 24.61 1.90
CA LEU A 142 3.29 25.51 2.92
C LEU A 142 1.78 25.75 2.76
N LYS A 143 1.32 26.15 1.56
CA LYS A 143 -0.11 26.40 1.31
C LYS A 143 -0.96 25.15 1.48
N LYS A 144 -0.48 23.98 1.03
CA LYS A 144 -1.20 22.71 1.20
C LYS A 144 -1.36 22.37 2.69
N LEU A 145 -0.29 22.49 3.47
CA LEU A 145 -0.35 22.25 4.91
C LEU A 145 -1.27 23.26 5.62
N MET A 146 -1.27 24.54 5.24
CA MET A 146 -2.24 25.51 5.78
C MET A 146 -3.68 25.09 5.50
N ASN A 147 -3.97 24.68 4.26
CA ASN A 147 -5.31 24.24 3.87
C ASN A 147 -5.75 22.98 4.64
N ILE A 148 -4.87 21.98 4.75
CA ILE A 148 -5.16 20.72 5.44
C ILE A 148 -5.31 20.94 6.94
N THR A 149 -4.39 21.68 7.56
CA THR A 149 -4.34 21.84 9.03
C THR A 149 -5.24 22.96 9.55
N GLY A 150 -5.63 23.92 8.71
CA GLY A 150 -6.32 25.14 9.17
C GLY A 150 -5.41 26.17 9.87
N MET A 151 -4.09 25.92 9.92
CA MET A 151 -3.15 26.76 10.65
C MET A 151 -2.63 27.94 9.83
N SER A 152 -2.15 28.97 10.51
CA SER A 152 -1.53 30.14 9.88
C SER A 152 -0.23 29.80 9.15
N GLU A 153 0.12 30.60 8.16
CA GLU A 153 1.37 30.50 7.42
C GLU A 153 2.59 30.46 8.35
N GLN A 154 2.63 31.38 9.33
CA GLN A 154 3.72 31.46 10.32
C GLN A 154 3.85 30.16 11.13
N TRP A 155 2.73 29.56 11.54
CA TRP A 155 2.73 28.33 12.30
C TRP A 155 3.30 27.16 11.50
N VAL A 156 2.90 27.05 10.23
CA VAL A 156 3.33 25.99 9.31
C VAL A 156 4.80 26.18 8.91
N ALA A 157 5.18 27.38 8.49
CA ALA A 157 6.54 27.71 8.06
C ALA A 157 7.57 27.40 9.14
N ALA A 158 7.27 27.72 10.41
CA ALA A 158 8.15 27.44 11.54
C ALA A 158 8.38 25.93 11.82
N ARG A 159 7.55 25.05 11.26
CA ARG A 159 7.56 23.60 11.53
C ARG A 159 7.99 22.75 10.35
N ILE A 160 8.00 23.31 9.14
CA ILE A 160 8.60 22.67 7.98
C ILE A 160 10.12 22.61 8.19
N LYS A 161 10.70 21.44 7.97
CA LYS A 161 12.14 21.18 8.06
C LYS A 161 12.63 20.49 6.80
N GLN A 162 13.87 20.78 6.41
CA GLN A 162 14.56 19.99 5.38
C GLN A 162 14.99 18.65 5.98
N LYS A 163 14.68 17.54 5.32
CA LYS A 163 15.13 16.20 5.72
C LYS A 163 15.55 15.41 4.48
N GLY A 164 16.85 15.26 4.30
CA GLY A 164 17.42 14.82 3.02
C GLY A 164 17.01 15.77 1.91
N ASP A 165 16.55 15.22 0.78
CA ASP A 165 16.16 16.02 -0.39
C ASP A 165 14.75 16.61 -0.31
N ASN A 166 13.99 16.33 0.76
CA ASN A 166 12.57 16.69 0.84
C ASN A 166 12.30 17.63 2.01
N LYS A 167 11.37 18.57 1.79
CA LYS A 167 10.74 19.31 2.87
C LYS A 167 9.75 18.40 3.57
N CYS A 168 9.76 18.45 4.90
CA CYS A 168 8.99 17.57 5.76
C CYS A 168 8.38 18.34 6.92
N ILE A 169 7.28 17.85 7.48
CA ILE A 169 6.75 18.28 8.77
C ILE A 169 6.85 17.12 9.77
N PRO A 170 7.41 17.31 10.98
CA PRO A 170 7.45 16.26 11.99
C PRO A 170 6.03 15.86 12.43
N TRP A 171 5.78 14.54 12.51
CA TRP A 171 4.46 14.02 12.85
C TRP A 171 3.99 14.47 14.24
N LYS A 172 4.93 14.64 15.19
CA LYS A 172 4.64 15.13 16.56
C LYS A 172 3.91 16.48 16.55
N ASN A 173 4.27 17.37 15.63
CA ASN A 173 3.61 18.66 15.49
C ASN A 173 2.18 18.53 14.96
N LEU A 174 1.94 17.53 14.12
CA LEU A 174 0.61 17.21 13.60
C LEU A 174 -0.25 16.46 14.63
N ARG A 175 0.35 15.61 15.46
CA ARG A 175 -0.30 14.94 16.59
C ARG A 175 -0.96 15.92 17.53
N ASP A 176 -0.23 16.97 17.92
CA ASP A 176 -0.74 17.98 18.84
C ASP A 176 -1.98 18.70 18.24
N LEU A 177 -2.02 18.87 16.90
CA LEU A 177 -3.22 19.37 16.21
C LEU A 177 -4.36 18.35 16.23
N ILE A 178 -4.10 17.07 15.98
CA ILE A 178 -5.15 16.04 15.99
C ILE A 178 -5.86 15.99 17.36
N LEU A 179 -5.12 16.23 18.44
CA LEU A 179 -5.65 16.23 19.81
C LEU A 179 -6.42 17.51 20.16
N ALA A 180 -5.92 18.68 19.76
CA ALA A 180 -6.41 19.96 20.27
C ALA A 180 -7.17 20.85 19.27
N HIS A 181 -7.20 20.50 17.98
CA HIS A 181 -7.80 21.36 16.96
C HIS A 181 -9.33 21.48 17.16
N PRO A 182 -9.93 22.69 17.16
CA PRO A 182 -11.35 22.86 17.45
C PRO A 182 -12.27 22.30 16.36
N ASP A 183 -11.84 22.34 15.11
CA ASP A 183 -12.57 21.74 13.98
C ASP A 183 -12.29 20.23 13.87
N VAL A 184 -13.33 19.42 14.05
CA VAL A 184 -13.29 17.95 13.92
C VAL A 184 -12.85 17.50 12.53
N LYS A 185 -13.28 18.18 11.46
CA LYS A 185 -12.88 17.82 10.09
C LYS A 185 -11.37 17.99 9.92
N LYS A 186 -10.78 19.06 10.44
CA LYS A 186 -9.32 19.26 10.41
C LYS A 186 -8.58 18.19 11.22
N ARG A 187 -9.11 17.77 12.37
CA ARG A 187 -8.52 16.64 13.13
C ARG A 187 -8.47 15.37 12.29
N ILE A 188 -9.57 15.03 11.61
CA ILE A 188 -9.67 13.86 10.72
C ILE A 188 -8.71 13.98 9.55
N ASP A 189 -8.64 15.14 8.88
CA ASP A 189 -7.79 15.34 7.70
C ASP A 189 -6.30 15.25 8.06
N VAL A 190 -5.90 15.86 9.18
CA VAL A 190 -4.53 15.78 9.69
C VAL A 190 -4.20 14.36 10.14
N PHE A 191 -5.13 13.63 10.74
CA PHE A 191 -4.94 12.21 11.09
C PHE A 191 -4.73 11.35 9.84
N ALA A 192 -5.57 11.51 8.82
CA ALA A 192 -5.43 10.81 7.54
C ALA A 192 -4.09 11.14 6.85
N LEU A 193 -3.68 12.41 6.84
CA LEU A 193 -2.38 12.83 6.31
C LEU A 193 -1.21 12.09 7.00
N ASN A 194 -1.30 11.87 8.31
CA ASN A 194 -0.29 11.10 9.05
C ASN A 194 -0.31 9.61 8.68
N ILE A 195 -1.48 9.00 8.44
CA ILE A 195 -1.51 7.61 7.94
C ILE A 195 -0.82 7.51 6.58
N TYR A 196 -1.13 8.43 5.66
CA TYR A 196 -0.48 8.46 4.36
C TYR A 196 1.03 8.66 4.46
N GLY A 197 1.51 9.57 5.32
CA GLY A 197 2.95 9.85 5.42
C GLY A 197 3.75 8.88 6.29
N LEU A 198 3.13 8.25 7.28
CA LEU A 198 3.85 7.38 8.22
C LEU A 198 3.67 5.88 7.93
N VAL A 199 2.62 5.49 7.21
CA VAL A 199 2.29 4.09 6.92
C VAL A 199 2.33 3.83 5.41
N VAL A 200 1.67 4.65 4.61
CA VAL A 200 1.51 4.39 3.17
C VAL A 200 2.78 4.76 2.38
N PHE A 201 3.34 5.93 2.65
CA PHE A 201 4.53 6.48 2.01
C PHE A 201 5.61 6.85 3.05
N PRO A 202 6.18 5.88 3.81
CA PRO A 202 7.05 6.13 4.95
C PRO A 202 8.49 6.53 4.56
N LYS A 203 8.65 7.51 3.66
CA LYS A 203 9.94 7.95 3.12
C LYS A 203 10.88 8.46 4.21
N ALA A 204 10.38 9.31 5.11
CA ALA A 204 11.15 9.88 6.21
C ALA A 204 10.52 9.52 7.56
N LEU A 205 11.19 8.68 8.35
CA LEU A 205 10.67 8.23 9.65
C LEU A 205 10.28 9.41 10.56
N GLY A 206 9.08 9.35 11.12
CA GLY A 206 8.46 10.32 12.00
C GLY A 206 8.05 11.62 11.34
N HIS A 207 7.97 11.67 10.00
CA HIS A 207 7.71 12.89 9.25
C HIS A 207 6.75 12.62 8.09
N VAL A 208 5.99 13.65 7.73
CA VAL A 208 5.21 13.68 6.48
C VAL A 208 5.96 14.57 5.49
N ASP A 209 6.28 14.05 4.32
CA ASP A 209 6.99 14.80 3.27
C ASP A 209 6.05 15.56 2.33
N GLU A 210 6.64 16.47 1.53
CA GLU A 210 5.90 17.29 0.57
C GLU A 210 5.12 16.47 -0.47
N ALA A 211 5.65 15.35 -0.96
CA ALA A 211 4.97 14.54 -1.98
C ALA A 211 3.69 13.87 -1.42
N VAL A 212 3.70 13.52 -0.13
CA VAL A 212 2.49 13.04 0.55
C VAL A 212 1.41 14.12 0.57
N SER A 213 1.78 15.38 0.82
CA SER A 213 0.81 16.48 0.77
C SER A 213 0.32 16.78 -0.65
N ASP A 214 1.14 16.56 -1.67
CA ASP A 214 0.73 16.65 -3.09
C ASP A 214 -0.37 15.63 -3.40
N LEU A 215 -0.16 14.38 -2.98
CA LEU A 215 -1.14 13.33 -3.15
C LEU A 215 -2.42 13.64 -2.35
N PHE A 216 -2.27 14.08 -1.11
CA PHE A 216 -3.40 14.33 -0.22
C PHE A 216 -4.33 15.45 -0.73
N ASP A 217 -3.78 16.55 -1.24
CA ASP A 217 -4.57 17.64 -1.88
C ASP A 217 -5.41 17.16 -3.07
N ARG A 218 -5.02 16.03 -3.68
CA ARG A 218 -5.75 15.44 -4.82
C ARG A 218 -6.87 14.51 -4.37
N LEU A 219 -6.83 13.98 -3.14
CA LEU A 219 -7.89 13.11 -2.62
C LEU A 219 -9.24 13.82 -2.57
N ASP A 220 -9.27 15.11 -2.20
CA ASP A 220 -10.50 15.94 -2.22
C ASP A 220 -11.10 16.07 -3.63
N LYS A 221 -10.28 15.88 -4.66
CA LYS A 221 -10.69 15.89 -6.08
C LYS A 221 -11.08 14.49 -6.58
N ARG A 222 -11.35 13.56 -5.66
CA ARG A 222 -11.74 12.16 -5.89
C ARG A 222 -10.68 11.34 -6.63
N VAL A 223 -9.41 11.74 -6.55
CA VAL A 223 -8.30 11.03 -7.20
C VAL A 223 -7.91 9.80 -6.40
N THR A 224 -7.66 8.68 -7.08
CA THR A 224 -7.19 7.45 -6.40
C THR A 224 -5.69 7.50 -6.08
N PRO A 225 -5.28 7.16 -4.84
CA PRO A 225 -3.88 7.01 -4.49
C PRO A 225 -3.32 5.65 -4.94
N VAL A 226 -4.17 4.68 -5.30
CA VAL A 226 -3.76 3.29 -5.56
C VAL A 226 -2.61 3.19 -6.56
N PRO A 227 -2.66 3.84 -7.74
CA PRO A 227 -1.53 3.80 -8.68
C PRO A 227 -0.22 4.34 -8.09
N ALA A 228 -0.29 5.37 -7.24
CA ALA A 228 0.90 5.92 -6.58
C ALA A 228 1.45 4.97 -5.51
N ILE A 229 0.58 4.27 -4.77
CA ILE A 229 0.99 3.26 -3.78
C ILE A 229 1.69 2.08 -4.46
N LEU A 230 1.10 1.58 -5.55
CA LEU A 230 1.68 0.49 -6.36
C LEU A 230 3.01 0.92 -6.97
N ALA A 231 3.08 2.11 -7.58
CA ALA A 231 4.30 2.65 -8.15
C ALA A 231 5.43 2.75 -7.11
N GLU A 232 5.15 3.26 -5.92
CA GLU A 232 6.17 3.36 -4.86
C GLU A 232 6.60 1.98 -4.34
N THR A 233 5.66 1.04 -4.22
CA THR A 233 5.94 -0.36 -3.85
C THR A 233 6.88 -1.01 -4.87
N PHE A 234 6.55 -0.94 -6.16
CA PHE A 234 7.34 -1.56 -7.24
C PHE A 234 8.69 -0.90 -7.37
N ARG A 235 8.73 0.43 -7.35
CA ARG A 235 9.97 1.20 -7.40
C ARG A 235 10.89 0.81 -6.25
N SER A 236 10.37 0.71 -5.03
CA SER A 236 11.19 0.38 -3.87
C SER A 236 11.68 -1.06 -3.89
N LEU A 237 10.84 -2.04 -4.27
CA LEU A 237 11.25 -3.44 -4.39
C LEU A 237 12.32 -3.60 -5.47
N SER A 238 12.10 -3.01 -6.65
CA SER A 238 13.06 -3.06 -7.76
C SER A 238 14.39 -2.41 -7.42
N MET A 239 14.37 -1.25 -6.75
CA MET A 239 15.60 -0.59 -6.30
C MET A 239 16.38 -1.45 -5.31
N CYS A 240 15.70 -2.03 -4.32
CA CYS A 240 16.37 -2.87 -3.32
C CYS A 240 16.91 -4.16 -3.95
N ARG A 241 16.14 -4.81 -4.85
CA ARG A 241 16.58 -6.03 -5.53
C ARG A 241 17.77 -5.79 -6.46
N ARG A 242 17.76 -4.71 -7.25
CA ARG A 242 18.89 -4.37 -8.13
C ARG A 242 20.15 -3.98 -7.36
N ALA A 243 20.00 -3.42 -6.16
CA ALA A 243 21.15 -3.06 -5.32
C ALA A 243 21.66 -4.22 -4.44
N GLY A 244 20.92 -5.33 -4.32
CA GLY A 244 21.23 -6.41 -3.37
C GLY A 244 20.95 -6.06 -1.90
N GLU A 245 20.60 -4.82 -1.60
CA GLU A 245 20.29 -4.33 -0.27
C GLU A 245 19.39 -3.09 -0.31
N GLY A 246 18.89 -2.68 0.86
CA GLY A 246 18.28 -1.38 1.02
C GLY A 246 17.19 -1.33 2.08
N ARG A 247 16.41 -0.26 2.04
CA ARG A 247 15.21 -0.11 2.87
C ARG A 247 14.00 -0.05 1.96
N PHE A 248 13.03 -0.92 2.22
CA PHE A 248 11.74 -0.82 1.56
C PHE A 248 11.02 0.47 2.00
N ILE A 249 10.64 1.28 1.01
CA ILE A 249 9.84 2.50 1.13
C ILE A 249 8.51 2.20 0.46
N GLY A 250 7.50 1.93 1.27
CA GLY A 250 6.15 1.63 0.82
C GLY A 250 5.30 1.08 1.96
N CYS A 251 4.05 0.76 1.66
CA CYS A 251 3.11 0.24 2.64
C CYS A 251 3.26 -1.28 2.78
N ALA A 252 4.13 -1.73 3.69
CA ALA A 252 4.37 -3.16 3.89
C ALA A 252 3.12 -3.90 4.38
N GLN A 253 2.26 -3.22 5.15
CA GLN A 253 0.97 -3.73 5.59
C GLN A 253 0.05 -4.07 4.41
N LEU A 254 -0.06 -3.19 3.42
CA LEU A 254 -0.87 -3.44 2.22
C LEU A 254 -0.27 -4.55 1.36
N LEU A 255 1.06 -4.58 1.21
CA LEU A 255 1.74 -5.64 0.45
C LEU A 255 1.50 -7.01 1.07
N LEU A 256 1.63 -7.14 2.40
CA LEU A 256 1.33 -8.39 3.07
C LEU A 256 -0.18 -8.70 3.03
N ALA A 257 -1.05 -7.70 3.17
CA ALA A 257 -2.48 -7.93 3.07
C ALA A 257 -2.90 -8.48 1.71
N TRP A 258 -2.33 -7.93 0.64
CA TRP A 258 -2.48 -8.46 -0.71
C TRP A 258 -1.91 -9.87 -0.82
N PHE A 259 -0.71 -10.12 -0.30
CA PHE A 259 -0.12 -11.46 -0.33
C PHE A 259 -1.03 -12.49 0.36
N HIS A 260 -1.48 -12.22 1.58
CA HIS A 260 -2.37 -13.12 2.31
C HIS A 260 -3.71 -13.35 1.62
N SER A 261 -4.24 -12.37 0.88
CA SER A 261 -5.50 -12.56 0.13
C SER A 261 -5.39 -13.48 -1.08
N HIS A 262 -4.19 -13.76 -1.59
CA HIS A 262 -3.98 -14.61 -2.78
C HIS A 262 -3.40 -16.00 -2.48
N PHE A 263 -2.82 -16.23 -1.29
CA PHE A 263 -2.12 -17.47 -0.94
C PHE A 263 -2.87 -18.34 0.09
N TRP A 264 -4.16 -18.52 -0.17
CA TRP A 264 -5.17 -19.07 0.75
C TRP A 264 -4.93 -20.52 1.23
N LYS A 265 -4.25 -21.38 0.43
CA LYS A 265 -3.99 -22.78 0.81
C LYS A 265 -2.95 -22.94 1.92
N VAL A 266 -2.09 -21.94 2.13
CA VAL A 266 -1.05 -22.00 3.17
C VAL A 266 -1.64 -21.76 4.58
N GLU A 267 -2.77 -21.04 4.68
CA GLU A 267 -3.33 -20.54 5.95
C GLU A 267 -4.65 -21.21 6.40
N LYS A 268 -5.36 -21.96 5.54
CA LYS A 268 -6.65 -22.62 5.87
C LYS A 268 -7.75 -21.65 6.37
N VAL A 269 -7.82 -20.44 5.81
CA VAL A 269 -8.93 -19.51 6.05
C VAL A 269 -9.51 -19.12 4.70
N SER A 270 -10.81 -19.36 4.51
CA SER A 270 -11.52 -19.06 3.27
C SER A 270 -11.75 -17.56 3.15
N TYR A 271 -10.86 -16.85 2.45
CA TYR A 271 -11.12 -15.49 2.03
C TYR A 271 -12.21 -15.48 0.97
N ARG A 272 -13.18 -14.59 1.13
CA ARG A 272 -14.19 -14.36 0.08
C ARG A 272 -13.58 -13.43 -0.97
N VAL A 273 -13.71 -13.81 -2.25
CA VAL A 273 -13.44 -12.93 -3.38
C VAL A 273 -14.04 -11.55 -3.11
N PHE A 274 -13.16 -10.55 -3.18
CA PHE A 274 -13.41 -9.11 -3.14
C PHE A 274 -14.87 -8.72 -3.45
N SER A 275 -15.68 -8.52 -2.40
CA SER A 275 -17.09 -8.11 -2.52
C SER A 275 -17.37 -6.81 -1.77
N GLU A 276 -18.36 -6.05 -2.24
CA GLU A 276 -18.71 -4.74 -1.65
C GLU A 276 -19.18 -4.80 -0.19
N ASN A 277 -19.52 -5.98 0.34
CA ASN A 277 -19.97 -6.18 1.73
C ASN A 277 -18.88 -6.77 2.63
N TYR A 278 -17.64 -6.82 2.16
CA TYR A 278 -16.53 -7.50 2.80
C TYR A 278 -15.36 -6.52 3.04
N SER A 279 -14.72 -6.62 4.21
CA SER A 279 -13.55 -5.81 4.55
C SER A 279 -12.32 -6.71 4.65
N PRO A 280 -11.49 -6.80 3.60
CA PRO A 280 -10.33 -7.68 3.59
C PRO A 280 -9.32 -7.34 4.70
N LEU A 281 -9.11 -6.05 4.97
CA LEU A 281 -8.18 -5.61 6.02
C LEU A 281 -8.69 -5.99 7.40
N LYS A 282 -10.00 -5.85 7.66
CA LYS A 282 -10.60 -6.24 8.94
C LYS A 282 -10.50 -7.75 9.16
N GLU A 283 -10.73 -8.56 8.12
CA GLU A 283 -10.53 -10.01 8.24
C GLU A 283 -9.07 -10.35 8.55
N LEU A 284 -8.14 -9.70 7.87
CA LEU A 284 -6.71 -9.98 8.05
C LEU A 284 -6.21 -9.63 9.45
N VAL A 285 -6.84 -8.65 10.08
CA VAL A 285 -6.59 -8.31 11.48
C VAL A 285 -7.11 -9.40 12.42
N ALA A 286 -8.23 -10.05 12.09
CA ALA A 286 -8.82 -11.12 12.88
C ALA A 286 -8.16 -12.49 12.68
N THR A 287 -7.52 -12.72 11.54
CA THR A 287 -6.90 -14.02 11.20
C THR A 287 -5.63 -14.29 12.02
N PRO A 288 -5.55 -15.46 12.71
CA PRO A 288 -4.34 -15.87 13.43
C PRO A 288 -3.14 -16.02 12.49
N ARG A 289 -1.97 -15.51 12.91
CA ARG A 289 -0.77 -15.48 12.07
C ARG A 289 0.26 -16.50 12.52
N ARG A 290 1.01 -17.02 11.55
CA ARG A 290 2.19 -17.86 11.79
C ARG A 290 3.43 -16.99 11.99
N ASP A 291 3.47 -16.31 13.13
CA ASP A 291 4.60 -15.44 13.51
C ASP A 291 5.87 -16.25 13.90
N ASP A 292 5.73 -17.57 14.09
CA ASP A 292 6.77 -18.51 14.51
C ASP A 292 7.56 -19.16 13.35
N VAL A 293 7.19 -18.87 12.11
CA VAL A 293 7.82 -19.46 10.92
C VAL A 293 9.08 -18.68 10.56
N SER A 294 10.21 -19.39 10.47
CA SER A 294 11.51 -18.80 10.09
C SER A 294 11.52 -18.34 8.64
N GLU A 295 12.48 -17.48 8.30
CA GLU A 295 12.66 -16.95 6.95
C GLU A 295 12.94 -18.08 5.94
N GLU A 296 13.79 -19.04 6.30
CA GLU A 296 14.13 -20.20 5.47
C GLU A 296 12.92 -21.09 5.20
N LYS A 297 12.06 -21.26 6.21
CA LYS A 297 10.83 -22.03 6.06
C LYS A 297 9.82 -21.30 5.18
N TRP A 298 9.71 -19.97 5.27
CA TRP A 298 8.92 -19.19 4.33
C TRP A 298 9.47 -19.27 2.90
N MET A 299 10.78 -19.16 2.72
CA MET A 299 11.42 -19.36 1.41
C MET A 299 11.10 -20.74 0.83
N ALA A 300 11.22 -21.80 1.62
CA ALA A 300 10.87 -23.14 1.18
C ALA A 300 9.38 -23.27 0.79
N ILE A 301 8.47 -22.64 1.53
CA ILE A 301 7.04 -22.62 1.17
C ILE A 301 6.85 -21.89 -0.18
N LEU A 302 7.39 -20.68 -0.30
CA LEU A 302 7.23 -19.82 -1.48
C LEU A 302 7.84 -20.43 -2.74
N GLN A 303 8.99 -21.10 -2.63
CA GLN A 303 9.64 -21.75 -3.76
C GLN A 303 8.83 -22.91 -4.34
N ASN A 304 8.02 -23.57 -3.50
CA ASN A 304 7.27 -24.78 -3.88
C ASN A 304 5.80 -24.49 -4.22
N LEU A 305 5.40 -23.22 -4.30
CA LEU A 305 4.05 -22.81 -4.68
C LEU A 305 3.68 -23.37 -6.06
N GLN A 306 2.48 -23.94 -6.16
CA GLN A 306 1.86 -24.37 -7.42
C GLN A 306 0.75 -23.40 -7.83
N GLU A 307 0.32 -23.45 -9.09
CA GLU A 307 -0.79 -22.62 -9.60
C GLU A 307 -2.07 -22.80 -8.76
N GLU A 308 -2.33 -24.01 -8.29
CA GLU A 308 -3.47 -24.35 -7.44
C GLU A 308 -3.40 -23.79 -6.02
N ASP A 309 -2.23 -23.32 -5.56
CA ASP A 309 -2.05 -22.68 -4.25
C ASP A 309 -2.39 -21.18 -4.26
N VAL A 310 -2.69 -20.65 -5.45
CA VAL A 310 -2.92 -19.24 -5.72
C VAL A 310 -4.34 -19.02 -6.25
N GLU A 311 -5.01 -17.99 -5.75
CA GLU A 311 -6.32 -17.53 -6.21
C GLU A 311 -6.20 -16.31 -7.15
#